data_AF-F2PT16-F1
#
_entry.id   AF-F2PT16-F1
#
_cell.length_a   1.000
_cell.length_b   1.000
_cell.length_c   1.000
_cell.angle_alpha   90.00
_cell.angle_beta   90.00
_cell.angle_gamma   90.00
#
_symmetry.space_group_name_H-M   'P 1'
#
loop_
_entity.id
_entity.type
_entity.pdbx_description
1 polymer ?
#
loop_
_entity_poly.entity_id
_entity_poly.type
_entity_poly.pdbx_seq_one_letter_code
_entity_poly.pdbx_strand_id
1 'polypeptide(L)'
;MESLPQIIQSSIINPLQPLLRQITTSLPAPVNDALISLLGANCFTSLVLGLDITKDPECLPLAISKALGIAIVLFSAIVKVPQILKLISSRSAAGVSFTSYALETTSFLITLAYNARQGFPFSTYGEVALIAVQDIVVSVLVLVFSGQTASAGAFLAAVVGIVYALLFSGETIVDQATMGYLQAGAGLLGIASKLPQIYTIWNQGGIGQLSSFAVFNYLFGSLSRIFTTLQEVDDKLILYGFVAGFTLNVILAGQVIYYWNAPSTVAEKSSTRVSHEQKPAAVSSGVSQSPSVKGPSTRRRG
;
A
#
# COMPACT_ATOMS: atom_id res chain seq x y z
N MET A 1 -12.92 30.80 22.82
CA MET A 1 -12.28 29.47 22.79
C MET A 1 -11.02 29.65 21.99
N GLU A 2 -9.84 29.37 22.56
CA GLU A 2 -8.58 29.41 21.81
C GLU A 2 -8.62 28.35 20.70
N SER A 3 -8.09 28.70 19.53
CA SER A 3 -7.97 27.74 18.43
C SER A 3 -6.86 26.73 18.73
N LEU A 4 -6.94 25.51 18.18
CA LEU A 4 -5.92 24.48 18.37
C LEU A 4 -4.47 24.99 18.08
N PRO A 5 -4.23 25.78 17.01
CA PRO A 5 -2.91 26.38 16.77
C PRO A 5 -2.45 27.33 17.89
N GLN A 6 -3.37 28.10 18.49
CA GLN A 6 -3.03 28.99 19.61
C GLN A 6 -2.65 28.22 20.87
N ILE A 7 -3.34 27.10 21.14
CA ILE A 7 -3.02 26.21 22.26
C ILE A 7 -1.63 25.58 22.06
N ILE A 8 -1.33 25.08 20.85
CA ILE A 8 -0.02 24.49 20.54
C ILE A 8 1.09 25.56 20.62
N GLN A 9 0.86 26.75 20.08
CA GLN A 9 1.84 27.84 20.12
C GLN A 9 2.19 28.23 21.57
N SER A 10 1.17 28.45 22.40
CA SER A 10 1.35 28.89 23.79
C SER A 10 1.90 27.79 24.70
N SER A 11 1.42 26.55 24.55
CA SER A 11 1.70 25.46 25.49
C SER A 11 2.92 24.62 25.13
N ILE A 12 3.31 24.58 23.84
CA ILE A 12 4.39 23.70 23.35
C ILE A 12 5.52 24.52 22.72
N ILE A 13 5.19 25.40 21.76
CA ILE A 13 6.23 26.07 20.96
C ILE A 13 6.93 27.17 21.76
N ASN A 14 6.19 28.04 22.45
CA ASN A 14 6.79 29.14 23.22
C ASN A 14 7.76 28.64 24.32
N PRO A 15 7.45 27.58 25.10
CA PRO A 15 8.40 27.01 26.05
C PRO A 15 9.66 26.41 25.42
N LEU A 16 9.53 25.80 24.23
CA LEU A 16 10.63 25.14 23.52
C LEU A 16 11.39 26.09 22.57
N GLN A 17 10.87 27.29 22.33
CA GLN A 17 11.40 28.26 21.40
C GLN A 17 12.90 28.55 21.53
N PRO A 18 13.51 28.70 22.74
CA PRO A 18 14.94 28.93 22.84
C PRO A 18 15.77 27.75 22.32
N LEU A 19 15.35 26.50 22.57
CA LEU A 19 16.01 25.29 22.06
C LEU A 19 15.80 25.14 20.55
N LEU A 20 14.56 25.34 20.10
CA LEU A 20 14.19 25.20 18.70
C LEU A 20 14.89 26.24 17.82
N ARG A 21 15.00 27.51 18.25
CA ARG A 21 15.70 28.55 17.48
C ARG A 21 17.17 28.23 17.27
N GLN A 22 17.83 27.62 18.25
CA GLN A 22 19.24 27.23 18.10
C GLN A 22 19.39 26.16 17.02
N ILE A 23 18.47 25.19 16.98
CA ILE A 23 18.45 24.14 15.97
C ILE A 23 18.11 24.71 14.59
N THR A 24 17.07 25.56 14.50
CA THR A 24 16.56 26.04 13.20
C THR A 24 17.46 27.07 12.54
N THR A 25 18.19 27.89 13.31
CA THR A 25 19.17 28.85 12.75
C THR A 25 20.50 28.20 12.38
N SER A 26 20.78 27.00 12.91
CA SER A 26 22.02 26.26 12.65
C SER A 26 21.83 25.14 11.61
N LEU A 27 20.71 25.13 10.87
CA LEU A 27 20.44 24.16 9.81
C LEU A 27 21.47 24.30 8.67
N PRO A 28 22.11 23.20 8.23
CA PRO A 28 22.99 23.22 7.06
C PRO A 28 22.27 23.68 5.80
N ALA A 29 22.96 24.39 4.91
CA ALA A 29 22.38 24.92 3.66
C ALA A 29 21.60 23.88 2.83
N PRO A 30 22.09 22.62 2.63
CA PRO A 30 21.32 21.62 1.89
C PRO A 30 19.97 21.26 2.52
N VAL A 31 19.90 21.27 3.86
CA VAL A 31 18.65 20.97 4.59
C VAL A 31 17.69 22.14 4.51
N ASN A 32 18.24 23.36 4.60
CA ASN A 32 17.47 24.59 4.46
C ASN A 32 16.84 24.70 3.06
N ASP A 33 17.63 24.48 2.01
CA ASP A 33 17.15 24.50 0.62
C ASP A 33 16.10 23.42 0.35
N ALA A 34 16.28 22.22 0.92
CA ALA A 34 15.30 21.15 0.84
C ALA A 34 13.98 21.52 1.54
N LEU A 35 14.04 22.12 2.73
CA LEU A 35 12.85 22.56 3.46
C LEU A 35 12.14 23.73 2.77
N ILE A 36 12.88 24.69 2.20
CA ILE A 36 12.31 25.78 1.40
C ILE A 36 11.63 25.22 0.14
N SER A 37 12.25 24.26 -0.54
CA SER A 37 11.67 23.60 -1.71
C SER A 37 10.39 22.83 -1.36
N LEU A 38 10.35 22.20 -0.17
CA LEU A 38 9.25 21.38 0.27
C LEU A 38 8.04 22.19 0.79
N LEU A 39 8.30 23.21 1.61
CA LEU A 39 7.28 24.00 2.30
C LEU A 39 6.95 25.32 1.57
N GLY A 40 7.83 25.79 0.71
CA GLY A 40 7.81 27.16 0.17
C GLY A 40 8.48 28.16 1.11
N ALA A 41 9.05 29.23 0.55
CA ALA A 41 9.81 30.24 1.29
C ALA A 41 9.00 30.93 2.41
N ASN A 42 7.72 31.18 2.17
CA ASN A 42 6.81 31.82 3.13
C ASN A 42 6.58 30.91 4.35
N CYS A 43 6.14 29.67 4.11
CA CYS A 43 5.90 28.71 5.20
C CYS A 43 7.18 28.30 5.91
N PHE A 44 8.31 28.19 5.20
CA PHE A 44 9.60 27.96 5.83
C PHE A 44 9.97 29.08 6.81
N THR A 45 9.82 30.33 6.39
CA THR A 45 10.18 31.49 7.22
C THR A 45 9.27 31.61 8.43
N SER A 46 7.95 31.45 8.28
CA SER A 46 7.01 31.56 9.40
C SER A 46 7.10 30.36 10.36
N LEU A 47 7.16 29.13 9.83
CA LEU A 47 7.09 27.91 10.64
C LEU A 47 8.45 27.47 11.21
N VAL A 48 9.53 27.54 10.42
CA VAL A 48 10.86 27.02 10.82
C VAL A 48 11.73 28.10 11.45
N LEU A 49 11.82 29.28 10.83
CA LEU A 49 12.64 30.38 11.37
C LEU A 49 11.89 31.18 12.44
N GLY A 50 10.62 31.51 12.17
CA GLY A 50 9.76 32.27 13.08
C GLY A 50 9.29 31.46 14.29
N LEU A 51 9.13 30.14 14.11
CA LEU A 51 8.46 29.24 15.07
C LEU A 51 7.07 29.78 15.47
N ASP A 52 6.35 30.31 14.48
CA ASP A 52 5.00 30.86 14.66
C ASP A 52 4.04 30.13 13.73
N ILE A 53 3.19 29.28 14.33
CA ILE A 53 2.17 28.50 13.60
C ILE A 53 0.84 29.24 13.46
N THR A 54 0.73 30.45 14.03
CA THR A 54 -0.50 31.25 14.04
C THR A 54 -0.49 32.34 12.98
N LYS A 55 0.70 32.80 12.57
CA LYS A 55 0.88 33.85 11.57
C LYS A 55 0.30 33.48 10.19
N ASP A 56 0.59 32.28 9.71
CA ASP A 56 0.13 31.76 8.41
C ASP A 56 -0.61 30.42 8.63
N PRO A 57 -1.95 30.44 8.79
CA PRO A 57 -2.71 29.26 9.21
C PRO A 57 -2.72 28.13 8.18
N GLU A 58 -2.43 28.41 6.91
CA GLU A 58 -2.34 27.43 5.83
C GLU A 58 -1.02 26.63 5.85
N CYS A 59 0.03 27.19 6.46
CA CYS A 59 1.35 26.57 6.48
C CYS A 59 1.43 25.37 7.42
N LEU A 60 0.66 25.36 8.52
CA LEU A 60 0.68 24.26 9.48
C LEU A 60 0.08 22.97 8.88
N PRO A 61 -1.13 22.96 8.29
CA PRO A 61 -1.67 21.78 7.62
C PRO A 61 -0.78 21.28 6.47
N LEU A 62 -0.20 22.18 5.68
CA LEU A 62 0.72 21.83 4.60
C LEU A 62 1.99 21.15 5.15
N ALA A 63 2.59 21.70 6.22
CA ALA A 63 3.76 21.10 6.83
C ALA A 63 3.48 19.71 7.42
N ILE A 64 2.33 19.54 8.06
CA ILE A 64 1.87 18.22 8.54
C ILE A 64 1.70 17.27 7.35
N SER A 65 1.09 17.72 6.26
CA SER A 65 0.90 16.93 5.04
C SER A 65 2.23 16.43 4.47
N LYS A 66 3.20 17.34 4.29
CA LYS A 66 4.53 17.00 3.78
C LYS A 66 5.26 16.02 4.69
N ALA A 67 5.19 16.22 6.01
CA ALA A 67 5.79 15.31 6.98
C ALA A 67 5.16 13.91 6.91
N LEU A 68 3.83 13.83 6.84
CA LEU A 68 3.10 12.57 6.67
C LEU A 68 3.46 11.88 5.35
N GLY A 69 3.47 12.62 4.24
CA GLY A 69 3.85 12.10 2.93
C GLY A 69 5.24 11.49 2.93
N ILE A 70 6.24 12.23 3.44
CA ILE A 70 7.63 11.74 3.57
C ILE A 70 7.70 10.50 4.45
N ALA A 71 7.02 10.50 5.60
CA ALA A 71 6.99 9.34 6.48
C ALA A 71 6.44 8.11 5.74
N ILE A 72 5.31 8.24 5.04
CA ILE A 72 4.71 7.11 4.31
C ILE A 72 5.66 6.61 3.21
N VAL A 73 6.31 7.51 2.46
CA VAL A 73 7.31 7.15 1.45
C VAL A 73 8.45 6.36 2.08
N LEU A 74 9.03 6.85 3.19
CA LEU A 74 10.14 6.16 3.87
C LEU A 74 9.74 4.76 4.37
N PHE A 75 8.59 4.63 5.02
CA PHE A 75 8.12 3.32 5.50
C PHE A 75 7.81 2.37 4.35
N SER A 76 7.30 2.87 3.23
CA SER A 76 6.96 2.06 2.06
C SER A 76 8.16 1.30 1.46
N ALA A 77 9.38 1.84 1.61
CA ALA A 77 10.61 1.23 1.12
C ALA A 77 10.92 -0.14 1.75
N ILE A 78 10.34 -0.44 2.92
CA ILE A 78 10.66 -1.64 3.71
C ILE A 78 9.48 -2.63 3.72
N VAL A 79 8.29 -2.23 3.29
CA VAL A 79 7.05 -3.03 3.43
C VAL A 79 7.15 -4.44 2.86
N LYS A 80 7.78 -4.62 1.69
CA LYS A 80 7.88 -5.93 1.03
C LYS A 80 9.23 -6.62 1.28
N VAL A 81 10.19 -5.95 1.94
CA VAL A 81 11.51 -6.49 2.24
C VAL A 81 11.45 -7.81 3.02
N PRO A 82 10.62 -7.98 4.07
CA PRO A 82 10.51 -9.27 4.77
C PRO A 82 10.08 -10.41 3.85
N GLN A 83 9.18 -10.14 2.90
CA GLN A 83 8.72 -11.13 1.93
C GLN A 83 9.83 -11.50 0.93
N ILE A 84 10.59 -10.52 0.46
CA ILE A 84 11.75 -10.73 -0.43
C ILE A 84 12.79 -11.63 0.26
N LEU A 85 13.13 -11.33 1.52
CA LEU A 85 14.07 -12.15 2.30
C LEU A 85 13.55 -13.57 2.50
N LYS A 86 12.24 -13.75 2.73
CA LYS A 86 11.61 -15.07 2.86
C LYS A 86 11.70 -15.89 1.58
N LEU A 87 11.47 -15.28 0.42
CA LEU A 87 11.61 -15.95 -0.88
C LEU A 87 13.07 -16.36 -1.14
N ILE A 88 14.03 -15.46 -0.89
CA ILE A 88 15.46 -15.74 -1.12
C ILE A 88 15.96 -16.86 -0.20
N SER A 89 15.58 -16.83 1.08
CA SER A 89 16.02 -17.82 2.07
C SER A 89 15.38 -19.20 1.84
N SER A 90 14.08 -19.25 1.52
CA SER A 90 13.39 -20.51 1.26
C SER A 90 13.64 -21.07 -0.15
N ARG A 91 14.09 -20.23 -1.09
CA ARG A 91 14.23 -20.57 -2.53
C ARG A 91 12.95 -21.17 -3.12
N SER A 92 11.79 -20.81 -2.59
CA SER A 92 10.49 -21.38 -2.97
C SER A 92 9.43 -20.29 -3.08
N ALA A 93 8.61 -20.40 -4.12
CA ALA A 93 7.45 -19.52 -4.34
C ALA A 93 6.14 -20.08 -3.75
N ALA A 94 6.21 -21.18 -3.00
CA ALA A 94 5.02 -21.84 -2.47
C ALA A 94 4.17 -20.89 -1.59
N GLY A 95 2.86 -20.82 -1.87
CA GLY A 95 1.93 -19.96 -1.16
C GLY A 95 1.93 -18.49 -1.59
N VAL A 96 2.75 -18.11 -2.59
CA VAL A 96 2.81 -16.73 -3.12
C VAL A 96 2.17 -16.69 -4.51
N SER A 97 1.17 -15.83 -4.69
CA SER A 97 0.45 -15.70 -5.96
C SER A 97 1.14 -14.68 -6.88
N PHE A 98 1.76 -15.15 -7.96
CA PHE A 98 2.31 -14.27 -9.01
C PHE A 98 1.25 -13.34 -9.57
N THR A 99 0.05 -13.85 -9.89
CA THR A 99 -1.04 -13.05 -10.47
C THR A 99 -1.45 -11.89 -9.57
N SER A 100 -1.48 -12.10 -8.25
CA SER A 100 -1.81 -11.03 -7.31
C SER A 100 -0.78 -9.90 -7.36
N TYR A 101 0.50 -10.25 -7.32
CA TYR A 101 1.60 -9.27 -7.42
C TYR A 101 1.68 -8.60 -8.79
N ALA A 102 1.36 -9.32 -9.89
CA ALA A 102 1.31 -8.75 -11.22
C ALA A 102 0.18 -7.71 -11.34
N LEU A 103 -1.02 -8.02 -10.83
CA LEU A 103 -2.15 -7.09 -10.80
C LEU A 103 -1.87 -5.87 -9.92
N GLU A 104 -1.26 -6.07 -8.74
CA GLU A 104 -0.82 -5.00 -7.85
C GLU A 104 0.21 -4.09 -8.55
N THR A 105 1.22 -4.69 -9.19
CA THR A 105 2.24 -3.98 -9.98
C THR A 105 1.58 -3.14 -11.08
N THR A 106 0.66 -3.72 -11.87
CA THR A 106 -0.04 -2.98 -12.93
C THR A 106 -0.84 -1.81 -12.37
N SER A 107 -1.58 -2.02 -11.27
CA SER A 107 -2.34 -0.96 -10.59
C SER A 107 -1.44 0.18 -10.11
N PHE A 108 -0.26 -0.14 -9.57
CA PHE A 108 0.73 0.85 -9.14
C PHE A 108 1.39 1.57 -10.30
N LEU A 109 1.70 0.89 -11.41
CA LEU A 109 2.24 1.54 -12.61
C LEU A 109 1.24 2.54 -13.21
N ILE A 110 -0.05 2.18 -13.25
CA ILE A 110 -1.13 3.09 -13.66
C ILE A 110 -1.18 4.31 -12.74
N THR A 111 -1.17 4.08 -11.42
CA THR A 111 -1.24 5.16 -10.44
C THR A 111 -0.03 6.08 -10.52
N LEU A 112 1.16 5.52 -10.67
CA LEU A 112 2.39 6.26 -10.86
C LEU A 112 2.33 7.12 -12.12
N ALA A 113 1.89 6.55 -13.24
CA ALA A 113 1.81 7.26 -14.49
C ALA A 113 0.77 8.38 -14.49
N TYR A 114 -0.40 8.14 -13.88
CA TYR A 114 -1.44 9.14 -13.73
C TYR A 114 -0.93 10.35 -12.94
N ASN A 115 -0.36 10.12 -11.75
CA ASN A 115 0.12 11.19 -10.89
C ASN A 115 1.29 11.97 -11.53
N ALA A 116 2.20 11.27 -12.20
CA ALA A 116 3.31 11.91 -12.90
C ALA A 116 2.83 12.79 -14.07
N ARG A 117 1.85 12.33 -14.86
CA ARG A 117 1.26 13.10 -15.97
C ARG A 117 0.50 14.33 -15.51
N GLN A 118 -0.14 14.26 -14.35
CA GLN A 118 -0.83 15.40 -13.74
C GLN A 118 0.15 16.40 -13.08
N GLY A 119 1.44 16.10 -13.03
CA GLY A 119 2.45 16.98 -12.44
C GLY A 119 2.35 17.10 -10.92
N PHE A 120 1.75 16.11 -10.24
CA PHE A 120 1.63 16.15 -8.78
C PHE A 120 2.99 16.01 -8.09
N PRO A 121 3.16 16.54 -6.86
CA PRO A 121 4.41 16.40 -6.13
C PRO A 121 4.71 14.94 -5.80
N PHE A 122 5.97 14.51 -5.95
CA PHE A 122 6.38 13.14 -5.63
C PHE A 122 6.06 12.71 -4.19
N SER A 123 5.98 13.65 -3.24
CA SER A 123 5.56 13.38 -1.85
C SER A 123 4.17 12.74 -1.74
N THR A 124 3.32 12.87 -2.77
CA THR A 124 1.93 12.42 -2.76
C THR A 124 1.72 11.01 -3.29
N TYR A 125 2.65 10.50 -4.10
CA TYR A 125 2.56 9.16 -4.72
C TYR A 125 3.87 8.37 -4.69
N GLY A 126 4.94 8.91 -4.09
CA GLY A 126 6.27 8.31 -4.11
C GLY A 126 6.32 6.93 -3.46
N GLU A 127 5.43 6.64 -2.51
CA GLU A 127 5.28 5.30 -1.94
C GLU A 127 4.83 4.28 -2.98
N VAL A 128 3.99 4.67 -3.94
CA VAL A 128 3.53 3.79 -5.01
C VAL A 128 4.72 3.39 -5.87
N ALA A 129 5.62 4.33 -6.18
CA ALA A 129 6.83 4.04 -6.94
C ALA A 129 7.73 3.04 -6.20
N LEU A 130 7.98 3.26 -4.90
CA LEU A 130 8.84 2.39 -4.10
C LEU A 130 8.26 0.99 -3.90
N ILE A 131 6.95 0.88 -3.71
CA ILE A 131 6.28 -0.42 -3.58
C ILE A 131 6.26 -1.13 -4.93
N ALA A 132 5.98 -0.43 -6.05
CA ALA A 132 5.99 -1.04 -7.38
C ALA A 132 7.33 -1.69 -7.72
N VAL A 133 8.45 -1.03 -7.40
CA VAL A 133 9.79 -1.61 -7.59
C VAL A 133 9.94 -2.90 -6.79
N GLN A 134 9.51 -2.91 -5.52
CA GLN A 134 9.57 -4.10 -4.69
C GLN A 134 8.65 -5.22 -5.21
N ASP A 135 7.45 -4.91 -5.70
CA ASP A 135 6.51 -5.89 -6.25
C ASP A 135 7.02 -6.50 -7.57
N ILE A 136 7.72 -5.72 -8.40
CA ILE A 136 8.43 -6.25 -9.57
C ILE A 136 9.50 -7.26 -9.13
N VAL A 137 10.30 -6.94 -8.11
CA VAL A 137 11.31 -7.85 -7.56
C VAL A 137 10.67 -9.12 -7.03
N VAL A 138 9.59 -9.02 -6.24
CA VAL A 138 8.86 -10.18 -5.72
C VAL A 138 8.30 -11.04 -6.87
N SER A 139 7.67 -10.41 -7.86
CA SER A 139 7.11 -11.10 -9.03
C SER A 139 8.17 -11.89 -9.80
N VAL A 140 9.33 -11.29 -10.03
CA VAL A 140 10.47 -11.96 -10.69
C VAL A 140 10.97 -13.13 -9.84
N LEU A 141 11.17 -12.95 -8.54
CA LEU A 141 11.61 -14.02 -7.63
C LEU A 141 10.62 -15.19 -7.61
N VAL A 142 9.32 -14.90 -7.58
CA VAL A 142 8.25 -15.91 -7.62
C VAL A 142 8.34 -16.74 -8.90
N LEU A 143 8.49 -16.11 -10.06
CA LEU A 143 8.60 -16.83 -11.33
C LEU A 143 9.90 -17.63 -11.44
N VAL A 144 11.03 -17.05 -11.02
CA VAL A 144 12.33 -17.73 -11.03
C VAL A 144 12.34 -18.96 -10.11
N PHE A 145 11.86 -18.84 -8.88
CA PHE A 145 11.78 -19.97 -7.95
C PHE A 145 10.66 -20.97 -8.27
N SER A 146 9.74 -20.62 -9.18
CA SER A 146 8.79 -21.56 -9.78
C SER A 146 9.33 -22.27 -11.02
N GLY A 147 10.61 -22.06 -11.39
CA GLY A 147 11.22 -22.64 -12.59
C GLY A 147 10.80 -21.97 -13.91
N GLN A 148 10.12 -20.83 -13.86
CA GLN A 148 9.55 -20.12 -15.01
C GLN A 148 10.38 -18.88 -15.38
N THR A 149 11.68 -19.05 -15.61
CA THR A 149 12.61 -17.93 -15.89
C THR A 149 12.27 -17.17 -17.18
N ALA A 150 11.79 -17.87 -18.22
CA ALA A 150 11.31 -17.23 -19.45
C ALA A 150 10.13 -16.29 -19.18
N SER A 151 9.17 -16.72 -18.35
CA SER A 151 8.04 -15.89 -17.93
C SER A 151 8.50 -14.67 -17.12
N ALA A 152 9.58 -14.78 -16.33
CA ALA A 152 10.14 -13.65 -15.59
C ALA A 152 10.70 -12.57 -16.54
N GLY A 153 11.40 -12.99 -17.60
CA GLY A 153 11.86 -12.09 -18.66
C GLY A 153 10.68 -11.44 -19.40
N ALA A 154 9.65 -12.21 -19.74
CA ALA A 154 8.44 -11.70 -20.39
C ALA A 154 7.69 -10.70 -19.49
N PHE A 155 7.60 -10.96 -18.19
CA PHE A 155 6.99 -10.05 -17.23
C PHE A 155 7.76 -8.72 -17.15
N LEU A 156 9.09 -8.75 -17.09
CA LEU A 156 9.91 -7.52 -17.10
C LEU A 156 9.74 -6.74 -18.40
N ALA A 157 9.72 -7.43 -19.55
CA ALA A 157 9.45 -6.79 -20.83
C ALA A 157 8.06 -6.14 -20.87
N ALA A 158 7.04 -6.81 -20.31
CA ALA A 158 5.70 -6.26 -20.19
C ALA A 158 5.66 -5.03 -19.27
N VAL A 159 6.35 -5.06 -18.13
CA VAL A 159 6.48 -3.89 -17.22
C VAL A 159 7.11 -2.70 -17.95
N VAL A 160 8.22 -2.92 -18.66
CA VAL A 160 8.88 -1.86 -19.45
C VAL A 160 7.94 -1.33 -20.54
N GLY A 161 7.22 -2.21 -21.23
CA GLY A 161 6.23 -1.83 -22.24
C GLY A 161 5.09 -0.99 -21.67
N ILE A 162 4.55 -1.37 -20.50
CA ILE A 162 3.52 -0.61 -19.79
C ILE A 162 4.05 0.76 -19.38
N VAL A 163 5.24 0.82 -18.79
CA VAL A 163 5.87 2.09 -18.40
C VAL A 163 6.05 3.01 -19.62
N TYR A 164 6.57 2.46 -20.72
CA TYR A 164 6.70 3.23 -21.98
C TYR A 164 5.35 3.75 -22.48
N ALA A 165 4.35 2.87 -22.56
CA ALA A 165 3.01 3.23 -23.02
C ALA A 165 2.35 4.31 -22.17
N LEU A 166 2.46 4.22 -20.84
CA LEU A 166 1.76 5.14 -19.94
C LEU A 166 2.49 6.46 -19.70
N LEU A 167 3.83 6.48 -19.70
CA LEU A 167 4.63 7.68 -19.36
C LEU A 167 5.34 8.33 -20.55
N PHE A 168 5.84 7.55 -21.50
CA PHE A 168 6.78 8.04 -22.52
C PHE A 168 6.18 8.16 -23.92
N SER A 169 5.03 7.53 -24.17
CA SER A 169 4.32 7.60 -25.46
C SER A 169 3.54 8.91 -25.66
N GLY A 170 3.53 9.80 -24.67
CA GLY A 170 2.68 11.00 -24.68
C GLY A 170 1.19 10.61 -24.71
N GLU A 171 0.47 11.12 -25.70
CA GLU A 171 -0.94 10.79 -25.94
C GLU A 171 -1.15 9.80 -27.10
N THR A 172 -0.07 9.23 -27.64
CA THR A 172 -0.17 8.37 -28.85
C THR A 172 -0.78 7.00 -28.57
N ILE A 173 -0.46 6.40 -27.42
CA ILE A 173 -0.98 5.07 -27.03
C ILE A 173 -2.12 5.21 -26.01
N VAL A 174 -1.94 6.06 -24.99
CA VAL A 174 -2.93 6.27 -23.93
C VAL A 174 -3.15 7.77 -23.74
N ASP A 175 -4.33 8.24 -24.11
CA ASP A 175 -4.73 9.63 -23.91
C ASP A 175 -5.10 9.92 -22.44
N GLN A 176 -5.32 11.19 -22.11
CA GLN A 176 -5.62 11.59 -20.74
C GLN A 176 -6.97 11.03 -20.22
N ALA A 177 -7.96 10.88 -21.11
CA ALA A 177 -9.25 10.30 -20.74
C ALA A 177 -9.10 8.82 -20.36
N THR A 178 -8.38 8.04 -21.18
CA THR A 178 -8.08 6.62 -20.88
C THR A 178 -7.26 6.50 -19.61
N MET A 179 -6.28 7.38 -19.37
CA MET A 179 -5.54 7.43 -18.11
C MET A 179 -6.46 7.64 -16.90
N GLY A 180 -7.45 8.51 -17.00
CA GLY A 180 -8.45 8.71 -15.96
C GLY A 180 -9.27 7.44 -15.67
N TYR A 181 -9.73 6.74 -16.71
CA TYR A 181 -10.44 5.46 -16.53
C TYR A 181 -9.55 4.37 -15.93
N LEU A 182 -8.28 4.29 -16.34
CA LEU A 182 -7.32 3.36 -15.77
C LEU A 182 -7.07 3.67 -14.29
N GLN A 183 -6.90 4.94 -13.93
CA GLN A 183 -6.75 5.36 -12.53
C GLN A 183 -8.00 5.02 -11.69
N ALA A 184 -9.19 5.26 -12.23
CA ALA A 184 -10.43 4.86 -11.59
C ALA A 184 -10.49 3.34 -11.38
N GLY A 185 -10.12 2.57 -12.39
CA GLY A 185 -10.02 1.11 -12.33
C GLY A 185 -9.02 0.62 -11.28
N ALA A 186 -7.84 1.23 -11.21
CA ALA A 186 -6.82 0.94 -10.19
C ALA A 186 -7.37 1.19 -8.77
N GLY A 187 -8.04 2.33 -8.56
CA GLY A 187 -8.72 2.63 -7.30
C GLY A 187 -9.81 1.61 -6.96
N LEU A 188 -10.65 1.25 -7.93
CA LEU A 188 -11.72 0.26 -7.77
C LEU A 188 -11.19 -1.13 -7.42
N LEU A 189 -10.08 -1.58 -8.02
CA LEU A 189 -9.44 -2.84 -7.67
C LEU A 189 -8.98 -2.84 -6.21
N GLY A 190 -8.38 -1.74 -5.76
CA GLY A 190 -7.97 -1.58 -4.36
C GLY A 190 -9.15 -1.68 -3.38
N ILE A 191 -10.28 -1.06 -3.72
CA ILE A 191 -11.52 -1.11 -2.93
C ILE A 191 -12.14 -2.51 -2.95
N ALA A 192 -12.26 -3.12 -4.14
CA ALA A 192 -12.88 -4.42 -4.34
C ALA A 192 -12.18 -5.53 -3.55
N SER A 193 -10.86 -5.44 -3.37
CA SER A 193 -10.09 -6.42 -2.59
C SER A 193 -10.53 -6.57 -1.13
N LYS A 194 -11.18 -5.54 -0.56
CA LYS A 194 -11.61 -5.51 0.85
C LYS A 194 -13.03 -6.06 1.05
N LEU A 195 -13.85 -6.08 0.01
CA LEU A 195 -15.25 -6.53 0.09
C LEU A 195 -15.37 -8.01 0.48
N PRO A 196 -14.59 -8.95 -0.10
CA PRO A 196 -14.62 -10.35 0.33
C PRO A 196 -14.26 -10.52 1.81
N GLN A 197 -13.31 -9.71 2.31
CA GLN A 197 -12.90 -9.74 3.71
C GLN A 197 -14.02 -9.27 4.63
N ILE A 198 -14.68 -8.14 4.32
CA ILE A 198 -15.83 -7.62 5.07
C ILE A 198 -16.95 -8.66 5.13
N TYR A 199 -17.27 -9.26 3.98
CA TYR A 199 -18.32 -10.28 3.89
C TYR A 199 -17.98 -11.53 4.70
N THR A 200 -16.71 -11.97 4.64
CA THR A 200 -16.25 -13.16 5.36
C THR A 200 -16.36 -12.98 6.87
N ILE A 201 -15.92 -11.83 7.40
CA ILE A 201 -16.02 -11.54 8.84
C ILE A 201 -17.48 -11.51 9.29
N TRP A 202 -18.35 -10.89 8.49
CA TRP A 202 -19.79 -10.85 8.76
C TRP A 202 -20.39 -12.25 8.84
N ASN A 203 -20.09 -13.11 7.86
CA ASN A 203 -20.66 -14.45 7.79
C ASN A 203 -20.08 -15.41 8.84
N GLN A 204 -18.82 -15.24 9.23
CA GLN A 204 -18.15 -16.07 10.24
C GLN A 204 -18.49 -15.66 11.68
N GLY A 205 -18.96 -14.42 11.88
CA GLY A 205 -19.25 -13.88 13.21
C GLY A 205 -18.00 -13.68 14.08
N GLY A 206 -16.83 -13.52 13.46
CA GLY A 206 -15.53 -13.43 14.14
C GLY A 206 -14.42 -12.96 13.20
N ILE A 207 -13.35 -12.39 13.76
CA ILE A 207 -12.21 -11.87 12.98
C ILE A 207 -11.15 -12.93 12.63
N GLY A 208 -11.22 -14.11 13.25
CA GLY A 208 -10.28 -15.21 12.98
C GLY A 208 -8.82 -14.83 13.25
N GLN A 209 -7.97 -14.97 12.22
CA GLN A 209 -6.54 -14.62 12.27
C GLN A 209 -6.24 -13.20 11.73
N LEU A 210 -7.28 -12.38 11.53
CA LEU A 210 -7.09 -11.01 11.06
C LEU A 210 -6.38 -10.19 12.13
N SER A 211 -5.29 -9.54 11.74
CA SER A 211 -4.56 -8.65 12.64
C SER A 211 -5.34 -7.34 12.83
N SER A 212 -5.91 -7.14 14.02
CA SER A 212 -6.55 -5.88 14.42
C SER A 212 -5.59 -4.70 14.26
N PHE A 213 -4.31 -4.89 14.60
CA PHE A 213 -3.27 -3.87 14.40
C PHE A 213 -3.14 -3.47 12.93
N ALA A 214 -3.15 -4.43 12.00
CA ALA A 214 -3.10 -4.12 10.58
C ALA A 214 -4.34 -3.35 10.11
N VAL A 215 -5.54 -3.75 10.56
CA VAL A 215 -6.80 -3.08 10.20
C VAL A 215 -6.81 -1.62 10.64
N PHE A 216 -6.42 -1.32 11.89
CA PHE A 216 -6.33 0.07 12.36
C PHE A 216 -5.24 0.87 11.64
N ASN A 217 -4.09 0.25 11.34
CA ASN A 217 -3.07 0.92 10.54
C ASN A 217 -3.55 1.24 9.12
N TYR A 218 -4.34 0.36 8.49
CA TYR A 218 -4.96 0.67 7.19
C TYR A 218 -5.95 1.81 7.31
N LEU A 219 -6.73 1.87 8.40
CA LEU A 219 -7.65 2.98 8.66
C LEU A 219 -6.89 4.31 8.77
N PHE A 220 -5.92 4.40 9.68
CA PHE A 220 -5.12 5.61 9.87
C PHE A 220 -4.33 5.98 8.61
N GLY A 221 -3.72 5.01 7.93
CA GLY A 221 -3.01 5.23 6.68
C GLY A 221 -3.92 5.82 5.60
N SER A 222 -5.14 5.28 5.43
CA SER A 222 -6.11 5.84 4.48
C SER A 222 -6.62 7.22 4.87
N LEU A 223 -6.74 7.52 6.16
CA LEU A 223 -7.10 8.86 6.64
C LEU A 223 -5.98 9.87 6.33
N SER A 224 -4.73 9.49 6.61
CA SER A 224 -3.56 10.30 6.27
C SER A 224 -3.53 10.61 4.77
N ARG A 225 -3.88 9.62 3.92
CA ARG A 225 -3.97 9.81 2.46
C ARG A 225 -5.03 10.84 2.06
N ILE A 226 -6.22 10.78 2.64
CA ILE A 226 -7.26 11.78 2.40
C ILE A 226 -6.75 13.17 2.78
N PHE A 227 -6.15 13.30 3.97
CA PHE A 227 -5.60 14.57 4.43
C PHE A 227 -4.52 15.09 3.48
N THR A 228 -3.54 14.26 3.11
CA THR A 228 -2.45 14.69 2.23
C THR A 228 -2.95 15.07 0.83
N THR A 229 -3.93 14.34 0.30
CA THR A 229 -4.54 14.68 -0.99
C THR A 229 -5.29 16.00 -0.92
N LEU A 230 -6.09 16.23 0.12
CA LEU A 230 -6.79 17.51 0.29
C LEU A 230 -5.84 18.72 0.39
N GLN A 231 -4.62 18.52 0.90
CA GLN A 231 -3.65 19.60 1.06
C GLN A 231 -2.71 19.78 -0.14
N GLU A 232 -2.41 18.71 -0.89
CA GLU A 232 -1.36 18.75 -1.92
C GLU A 232 -1.86 18.46 -3.35
N VAL A 233 -3.08 17.94 -3.51
CA VAL A 233 -3.59 17.41 -4.79
C VAL A 233 -5.02 17.88 -5.04
N ASP A 234 -5.20 18.76 -6.03
CA ASP A 234 -6.54 19.18 -6.48
C ASP A 234 -7.12 18.19 -7.52
N ASP A 235 -7.26 16.92 -7.11
CA ASP A 235 -7.81 15.85 -7.96
C ASP A 235 -8.89 15.05 -7.24
N LYS A 236 -10.13 15.25 -7.71
CA LYS A 236 -11.32 14.60 -7.14
C LYS A 236 -11.33 13.09 -7.36
N LEU A 237 -10.74 12.60 -8.45
CA LEU A 237 -10.71 11.17 -8.73
C LEU A 237 -9.84 10.43 -7.71
N ILE A 238 -8.65 10.95 -7.44
CA ILE A 238 -7.76 10.40 -6.41
C ILE A 238 -8.41 10.52 -5.03
N LEU A 239 -8.97 11.70 -4.71
CA LEU A 239 -9.63 11.94 -3.42
C LEU A 239 -10.78 10.96 -3.17
N TYR A 240 -11.69 10.78 -4.13
CA TYR A 240 -12.81 9.86 -3.97
C TYR A 240 -12.35 8.40 -3.86
N GLY A 241 -11.27 8.02 -4.54
CA GLY A 241 -10.63 6.72 -4.35
C GLY A 241 -10.18 6.49 -2.90
N PHE A 242 -9.49 7.45 -2.30
CA PHE A 242 -9.07 7.36 -0.90
C PHE A 242 -10.25 7.40 0.09
N VAL A 243 -11.26 8.23 -0.15
CA VAL A 243 -12.47 8.30 0.69
C VAL A 243 -13.23 6.97 0.67
N ALA A 244 -13.40 6.36 -0.50
CA ALA A 244 -14.03 5.05 -0.61
C ALA A 244 -13.21 3.96 0.11
N GLY A 245 -11.89 3.96 -0.08
CA GLY A 245 -10.99 3.03 0.62
C GLY A 245 -11.01 3.19 2.15
N PHE A 246 -11.06 4.44 2.64
CA PHE A 246 -11.20 4.75 4.06
C PHE A 246 -12.55 4.28 4.61
N THR A 247 -13.64 4.48 3.87
CA THR A 247 -14.98 4.03 4.28
C THR A 247 -15.01 2.52 4.50
N LEU A 248 -14.42 1.73 3.59
CA LEU A 248 -14.32 0.28 3.79
C LEU A 248 -13.42 -0.09 4.98
N ASN A 249 -12.34 0.66 5.22
CA ASN A 249 -11.50 0.46 6.41
C ASN A 249 -12.26 0.78 7.70
N VAL A 250 -13.15 1.77 7.71
CA VAL A 250 -14.03 2.07 8.85
C VAL A 250 -14.96 0.89 9.12
N ILE A 251 -15.55 0.30 8.08
CA ILE A 251 -16.40 -0.90 8.22
C ILE A 251 -15.59 -2.06 8.82
N LEU A 252 -14.40 -2.35 8.28
CA LEU A 252 -13.53 -3.41 8.81
C LEU A 252 -13.13 -3.16 10.26
N ALA A 253 -12.73 -1.93 10.61
CA ALA A 253 -12.38 -1.58 11.98
C ALA A 253 -13.59 -1.70 12.92
N GLY A 254 -14.78 -1.30 12.46
CA GLY A 254 -16.03 -1.50 13.17
C GLY A 254 -16.35 -2.98 13.42
N GLN A 255 -16.18 -3.83 12.41
CA GLN A 255 -16.32 -5.29 12.56
C GLN A 255 -15.29 -5.86 13.55
N VAL A 256 -14.04 -5.38 13.52
CA VAL A 256 -13.01 -5.78 14.48
C VAL A 256 -13.39 -5.42 15.91
N ILE A 257 -13.91 -4.22 16.14
CA ILE A 257 -14.38 -3.79 17.48
C ILE A 257 -15.59 -4.61 17.91
N TYR A 258 -16.55 -4.83 17.01
CA TYR A 258 -17.79 -5.55 17.31
C TYR A 258 -17.54 -7.03 17.64
N TYR A 259 -16.66 -7.70 16.88
CA TYR A 259 -16.33 -9.11 17.05
C TYR A 259 -15.07 -9.35 17.90
N TRP A 260 -14.58 -8.33 18.64
CA TRP A 260 -13.32 -8.39 19.40
C TRP A 260 -13.26 -9.56 20.39
N ASN A 261 -14.40 -9.87 21.01
CA ASN A 261 -14.53 -10.95 22.01
C ASN A 261 -15.38 -12.12 21.50
N ALA A 262 -15.69 -12.18 20.20
CA ALA A 262 -16.49 -13.26 19.67
C ALA A 262 -15.68 -14.57 19.69
N PRO A 263 -16.21 -15.68 20.25
CA PRO A 263 -15.53 -16.96 20.23
C PRO A 263 -15.35 -17.38 18.78
N SER A 264 -14.11 -17.59 18.37
CA SER A 264 -13.79 -18.07 17.02
C SER A 264 -14.50 -19.41 16.80
N THR A 265 -15.49 -19.43 15.89
CA THR A 265 -16.28 -20.62 15.53
C THR A 265 -15.44 -21.74 14.89
N VAL A 266 -14.14 -21.53 14.69
CA VAL A 266 -13.17 -22.56 14.34
C VAL A 266 -12.56 -23.14 15.63
N ALA A 267 -13.28 -24.09 16.22
CA ALA A 267 -12.78 -24.90 17.32
C ALA A 267 -11.53 -25.71 16.91
N GLU A 268 -10.56 -25.69 17.81
CA GLU A 268 -9.37 -26.53 17.93
C GLU A 268 -9.65 -28.02 17.61
N LYS A 269 -9.13 -28.52 16.48
CA LYS A 269 -8.95 -29.96 16.25
C LYS A 269 -7.46 -30.29 16.16
N SER A 270 -6.92 -30.68 17.32
CA SER A 270 -5.86 -31.66 17.55
C SER A 270 -4.50 -31.45 16.84
N SER A 271 -3.60 -30.81 17.57
CA SER A 271 -2.17 -31.13 17.53
C SER A 271 -1.97 -32.62 17.83
N THR A 272 -1.60 -33.42 16.82
CA THR A 272 -0.43 -34.32 16.81
C THR A 272 -0.48 -35.19 15.54
N ARG A 273 0.55 -35.03 14.71
CA ARG A 273 0.80 -35.57 13.35
C ARG A 273 0.17 -34.77 12.21
N VAL A 274 0.90 -33.76 11.72
CA VAL A 274 1.53 -33.73 10.37
C VAL A 274 2.35 -32.42 10.28
N SER A 275 3.65 -32.56 9.96
CA SER A 275 4.55 -31.45 9.67
C SER A 275 4.05 -30.62 8.49
N HIS A 276 4.08 -29.29 8.66
CA HIS A 276 4.00 -28.23 7.65
C HIS A 276 3.44 -28.60 6.28
N GLU A 277 2.16 -28.33 6.04
CA GLU A 277 1.65 -28.13 4.68
C GLU A 277 0.58 -27.04 4.65
N GLN A 278 0.95 -25.90 4.05
CA GLN A 278 0.12 -24.72 3.88
C GLN A 278 -0.32 -24.65 2.42
N LYS A 279 -1.61 -24.86 2.18
CA LYS A 279 -2.30 -24.55 0.93
C LYS A 279 -3.66 -23.94 1.26
N PRO A 280 -4.07 -22.84 0.61
CA PRO A 280 -5.46 -22.53 0.43
C PRO A 280 -5.83 -22.70 -1.04
N ALA A 281 -6.78 -23.57 -1.33
CA ALA A 281 -7.60 -23.46 -2.54
C ALA A 281 -8.84 -24.35 -2.40
N ALA A 282 -9.82 -24.02 -3.23
CA ALA A 282 -11.02 -24.77 -3.58
C ALA A 282 -12.28 -24.31 -2.84
N VAL A 283 -13.44 -24.16 -3.49
CA VAL A 283 -14.07 -25.16 -4.37
C VAL A 283 -14.88 -24.44 -5.46
N SER A 284 -14.87 -24.86 -6.72
CA SER A 284 -15.70 -25.94 -7.30
C SER A 284 -15.40 -25.99 -8.81
N SER A 285 -15.59 -27.04 -9.60
CA SER A 285 -16.12 -28.41 -9.50
C SER A 285 -15.73 -29.03 -10.86
N GLY A 286 -15.00 -30.14 -10.92
CA GLY A 286 -15.60 -31.47 -10.99
C GLY A 286 -16.09 -31.81 -12.41
N VAL A 287 -15.32 -32.59 -13.18
CA VAL A 287 -15.77 -33.71 -14.04
C VAL A 287 -14.55 -34.61 -14.32
N SER A 288 -14.71 -35.90 -14.00
CA SER A 288 -13.79 -37.00 -14.30
C SER A 288 -13.61 -37.23 -15.81
N GLN A 289 -12.40 -37.65 -16.20
CA GLN A 289 -12.14 -38.98 -16.82
C GLN A 289 -10.69 -39.06 -17.29
N SER A 290 -9.97 -40.13 -16.92
CA SER A 290 -9.02 -40.76 -17.84
C SER A 290 -8.72 -42.22 -17.43
N PRO A 291 -8.58 -43.16 -18.38
CA PRO A 291 -8.28 -44.56 -18.14
C PRO A 291 -6.78 -44.85 -18.23
N SER A 292 -6.27 -45.86 -17.50
CA SER A 292 -4.98 -46.50 -17.80
C SER A 292 -4.95 -47.87 -17.13
N VAL A 293 -5.16 -48.97 -17.87
CA VAL A 293 -4.15 -49.79 -18.58
C VAL A 293 -3.15 -50.51 -17.66
N LYS A 294 -3.48 -51.79 -17.50
CA LYS A 294 -2.73 -53.02 -17.18
C LYS A 294 -1.19 -52.96 -17.12
N GLY A 295 -0.68 -53.65 -16.10
CA GLY A 295 0.61 -54.35 -16.11
C GLY A 295 0.63 -55.46 -15.02
N PRO A 296 1.09 -56.70 -15.29
CA PRO A 296 0.66 -57.89 -14.56
C PRO A 296 1.67 -58.36 -13.52
N SER A 297 1.20 -59.08 -12.49
CA SER A 297 2.06 -59.96 -11.69
C SER A 297 1.28 -61.15 -11.17
N THR A 298 1.70 -62.31 -11.64
CA THR A 298 1.26 -63.65 -11.27
C THR A 298 1.71 -64.00 -9.85
N ARG A 299 0.80 -64.50 -8.99
CA ARG A 299 1.19 -65.58 -8.08
C ARG A 299 0.00 -66.45 -7.66
N ARG A 300 0.28 -67.74 -7.76
CA ARG A 300 -0.53 -68.94 -7.60
C ARG A 300 -0.52 -69.41 -6.14
N ARG A 301 -1.58 -70.16 -5.79
CA ARG A 301 -1.76 -71.12 -4.66
C ARG A 301 -2.34 -70.59 -3.36
N GLY A 302 -3.37 -71.31 -2.91
CA GLY A 302 -4.04 -71.25 -1.64
C GLY A 302 -5.49 -71.61 -1.86
#